data_AF-A0A0S9NXL2-F1
#
_entry.id   AF-A0A0S9NXL2-F1
#
_cell.length_a   1.000
_cell.length_b   1.000
_cell.length_c   1.000
_cell.angle_alpha   90.00
_cell.angle_beta   90.00
_cell.angle_gamma   90.00
#
_symmetry.space_group_name_H-M   'P 1'
#
loop_
_entity.id
_entity.type
_entity.pdbx_description
1 polymer ?
#
loop_
_entity_poly.entity_id
_entity_poly.type
_entity_poly.pdbx_seq_one_letter_code
_entity_poly.pdbx_strand_id
1 'polypeptide(L)'
;MSIVGEWQGPFPGTKVVKLLDGADGVACYFYVPVSVPSNTVCNGNEGCNVQYPSGVGTVSCVKVREGDKPPATAAPKPPAKR
;
A
#
# COMPACT_ATOMS: atom_id res chain seq x y z
N MET A 1 -8.98 -2.89 -3.03
CA MET A 1 -7.67 -2.26 -2.78
C MET A 1 -7.63 -1.61 -1.41
N SER A 2 -6.62 -1.89 -0.58
CA SER A 2 -6.44 -1.29 0.75
C SER A 2 -5.17 -0.43 0.81
N ILE A 3 -5.16 0.61 1.65
CA ILE A 3 -3.93 1.37 1.90
C ILE A 3 -3.01 0.55 2.79
N VAL A 4 -1.78 0.33 2.32
CA VAL A 4 -0.74 -0.41 3.05
C VAL A 4 0.47 0.45 3.41
N GLY A 5 0.48 1.72 3.00
CA GLY A 5 1.49 2.68 3.43
C GLY A 5 1.31 4.07 2.81
N GLU A 6 1.84 5.06 3.50
CA GLU A 6 1.93 6.44 3.05
C GLU A 6 3.37 6.96 3.24
N TRP A 7 3.87 7.71 2.27
CA TRP A 7 5.21 8.31 2.30
C TRP A 7 5.16 9.76 1.83
N GLN A 8 6.16 10.53 2.26
CA GLN A 8 6.43 11.84 1.70
C GLN A 8 6.79 11.71 0.21
N GLY A 9 6.11 12.49 -0.63
CA GLY A 9 6.41 12.55 -2.06
C GLY A 9 7.70 13.33 -2.35
N PRO A 10 8.28 13.17 -3.56
CA PRO A 10 9.54 13.82 -3.95
C PRO A 10 9.51 15.34 -3.93
N PHE A 11 8.31 15.95 -4.00
CA PHE A 11 8.14 17.39 -3.94
C PHE A 11 7.50 17.83 -2.60
N PRO A 12 7.86 19.00 -2.06
CA PRO A 12 7.21 19.54 -0.87
C PRO A 12 5.69 19.63 -1.04
N GLY A 13 4.95 19.23 0.00
CA GLY A 13 3.49 19.27 -0.02
C GLY A 13 2.83 18.17 -0.86
N THR A 14 3.56 17.10 -1.21
CA THR A 14 3.00 15.93 -1.89
C THR A 14 3.22 14.66 -1.09
N LYS A 15 2.35 13.66 -1.25
CA LYS A 15 2.46 12.35 -0.64
C LYS A 15 2.26 11.24 -1.67
N VAL A 16 2.81 10.08 -1.38
CA VAL A 16 2.60 8.84 -2.12
C VAL A 16 1.84 7.88 -1.23
N VAL A 17 0.72 7.36 -1.72
CA VAL A 17 -0.10 6.35 -1.04
C VAL A 17 0.06 5.02 -1.79
N LYS A 18 0.46 3.96 -1.10
CA LYS A 18 0.48 2.60 -1.68
C LYS A 18 -0.86 1.93 -1.37
N LEU A 19 -1.54 1.56 -2.43
CA LEU A 19 -2.75 0.77 -2.46
C LEU A 19 -2.36 -0.65 -2.89
N LEU A 20 -2.81 -1.66 -2.16
CA LEU A 20 -2.60 -3.06 -2.51
C LEU A 20 -3.92 -3.71 -2.87
N ASP A 21 -3.95 -4.35 -4.03
CA ASP A 21 -4.93 -5.35 -4.38
C ASP A 21 -4.37 -6.75 -4.16
N GLY A 22 -4.77 -7.37 -3.05
CA GLY A 22 -4.37 -8.73 -2.72
C GLY A 22 -5.00 -9.78 -3.62
N ALA A 23 -6.17 -9.51 -4.22
CA ALA A 23 -6.85 -10.47 -5.09
C ALA A 23 -6.13 -10.57 -6.45
N ASP A 24 -5.70 -9.43 -6.98
CA ASP A 24 -5.07 -9.36 -8.31
C ASP A 24 -3.53 -9.35 -8.28
N GLY A 25 -2.94 -9.24 -7.08
CA GLY A 25 -1.50 -9.09 -6.87
C GLY A 25 -0.99 -7.80 -7.51
N VAL A 26 -1.67 -6.68 -7.27
CA VAL A 26 -1.35 -5.38 -7.87
C VAL A 26 -1.09 -4.36 -6.78
N ALA A 27 0.05 -3.68 -6.85
CA ALA A 27 0.33 -2.53 -6.01
C ALA A 27 0.19 -1.26 -6.86
N CYS A 28 -0.69 -0.36 -6.44
CA CYS A 28 -0.87 0.95 -7.05
C CYS A 28 -0.26 2.02 -6.14
N TYR A 29 0.60 2.86 -6.71
CA TYR A 29 1.18 4.01 -6.05
C TYR A 29 0.45 5.25 -6.55
N PHE A 30 -0.20 5.95 -5.63
CA PHE A 30 -0.95 7.16 -5.92
C PHE A 30 -0.23 8.38 -5.38
N TYR A 31 0.17 9.25 -6.30
CA TYR A 31 0.88 10.49 -5.99
C TYR A 31 -0.10 11.66 -5.95
N VAL A 32 -0.20 12.34 -4.80
CA VAL A 32 -1.19 13.41 -4.58
C VAL A 32 -0.62 14.61 -3.80
N PRO A 33 -1.08 15.83 -4.07
CA PRO A 33 -0.82 16.97 -3.20
C PRO A 33 -1.53 16.80 -1.84
N VAL A 34 -0.83 17.14 -0.76
CA VAL A 34 -1.36 17.11 0.62
C VAL A 34 -2.47 18.13 0.84
N SER A 35 -2.50 19.20 0.03
CA SER A 35 -3.56 20.21 0.05
C SER A 35 -4.90 19.69 -0.48
N VAL A 36 -4.92 18.53 -1.16
CA VAL A 36 -6.16 17.96 -1.67
C VAL A 36 -6.86 17.20 -0.56
N PRO A 37 -8.12 17.55 -0.23
CA PRO A 37 -8.89 16.83 0.77
C PRO A 37 -9.18 15.40 0.30
N SER A 38 -9.08 14.45 1.22
CA SER A 38 -9.41 13.05 1.00
C SER A 38 -10.42 12.57 2.03
N ASN A 39 -11.38 11.75 1.60
CA ASN A 39 -12.36 11.14 2.49
C ASN A 39 -12.07 9.65 2.65
N THR A 40 -11.97 9.18 3.89
CA THR A 40 -11.91 7.75 4.18
C THR A 40 -13.32 7.21 4.33
N VAL A 41 -13.71 6.30 3.44
CA VAL A 41 -15.02 5.65 3.41
C VAL A 41 -14.83 4.18 3.79
N CYS A 42 -15.33 3.80 4.95
CA CYS A 42 -15.32 2.41 5.41
C CYS A 42 -16.68 1.76 5.13
N ASN A 43 -16.76 0.94 4.09
CA ASN A 43 -17.94 0.10 3.85
C ASN A 43 -17.76 -1.18 4.67
N GLY A 44 -18.68 -1.47 5.58
CA GLY A 44 -18.57 -2.51 6.62
C GLY A 44 -18.24 -3.94 6.16
N ASN A 45 -18.18 -4.21 4.85
CA ASN A 45 -17.80 -5.49 4.26
C ASN A 45 -16.49 -5.47 3.44
N GLU A 46 -15.95 -4.32 3.03
CA GLU A 46 -14.86 -4.23 2.03
C GLU A 46 -13.62 -3.46 2.51
N GLY A 47 -13.57 -3.12 3.80
CA GLY A 47 -12.50 -2.31 4.37
C GLY A 47 -12.66 -0.82 4.07
N CYS A 48 -11.70 -0.03 4.53
CA CYS A 48 -11.70 1.42 4.35
C CYS A 48 -10.98 1.81 3.05
N ASN A 49 -11.68 2.56 2.20
CA ASN A 49 -11.15 3.15 0.98
C ASN A 49 -10.90 4.65 1.18
N VAL A 50 -9.88 5.21 0.54
CA VAL A 50 -9.67 6.66 0.51
C VAL A 50 -10.08 7.19 -0.85
N GLN A 51 -11.03 8.13 -0.83
CA GLN A 51 -11.53 8.83 -2.01
C GLN A 51 -10.91 10.22 -2.09
N TYR A 52 -10.42 10.54 -3.28
CA TYR A 52 -9.96 11.88 -3.65
C TYR A 52 -10.93 12.46 -4.69
N PRO A 53 -11.07 13.79 -4.76
CA PRO A 53 -11.80 14.44 -5.85
C PRO A 53 -11.21 14.06 -7.22
N SER A 54 -12.07 14.01 -8.24
CA SER A 54 -11.67 13.59 -9.59
C SER A 54 -10.61 14.53 -10.19
N GLY A 55 -9.70 13.94 -10.99
CA GLY A 55 -8.66 14.70 -11.71
C GLY A 55 -7.42 15.05 -10.89
N VAL A 56 -7.27 14.51 -9.68
CA VAL A 56 -6.09 14.78 -8.84
C VAL A 56 -5.03 13.68 -8.97
N GLY A 57 -3.79 14.12 -9.16
CA GLY A 57 -2.61 13.27 -9.01
C GLY A 57 -2.39 12.30 -10.16
N THR A 58 -1.57 11.28 -9.91
CA THR A 58 -1.26 10.22 -10.87
C THR A 58 -1.18 8.88 -10.16
N VAL A 59 -1.77 7.84 -10.76
CA VAL A 59 -1.69 6.47 -10.26
C VAL A 59 -0.77 5.65 -11.16
N SER A 60 0.15 4.90 -10.55
CA SER A 60 1.01 3.93 -11.24
C SER A 60 0.82 2.57 -10.59
N CYS A 61 0.23 1.63 -11.33
CA CYS A 61 -0.04 0.28 -10.86
C CYS A 61 0.98 -0.70 -11.45
N VAL A 62 1.55 -1.53 -10.59
CA VAL A 62 2.50 -2.57 -10.97
C VAL A 62 2.03 -3.91 -10.44
N LYS A 63 2.20 -4.96 -11.24
CA LYS A 63 1.91 -6.33 -10.81
C LYS A 63 3.00 -6.74 -9.82
N VAL A 64 2.61 -6.97 -8.58
CA VAL A 64 3.50 -7.47 -7.54
C VAL A 64 3.19 -8.95 -7.30
N ARG A 65 4.22 -9.79 -7.42
CA ARG A 65 4.16 -11.12 -6.82
C ARG A 65 4.39 -10.95 -5.32
N GLU A 66 3.42 -10.37 -4.61
CA GLU A 66 3.33 -10.64 -3.17
C GLU A 66 2.78 -12.06 -3.07
N GLY A 67 3.71 -13.01 -3.21
CA GLY A 67 3.42 -14.42 -3.00
C GLY A 67 2.82 -14.60 -1.62
N ASP A 68 1.85 -15.49 -1.55
CA ASP A 68 1.12 -15.97 -0.39
C ASP A 68 2.06 -16.65 0.65
N LYS A 69 3.10 -15.95 1.12
CA LYS A 69 4.06 -16.48 2.08
C LYS A 69 4.67 -15.36 2.92
N PRO A 70 4.24 -15.17 4.18
CA PRO A 70 5.10 -14.51 5.16
C PRO A 70 6.45 -15.24 5.21
N PRO A 71 7.58 -14.52 5.41
CA PRO A 71 8.88 -15.17 5.52
C PRO A 71 8.78 -16.20 6.64
N ALA A 72 8.99 -17.48 6.28
CA ALA A 72 9.10 -18.55 7.26
C ALA A 72 10.15 -18.10 8.28
N THR A 73 9.72 -17.93 9.52
CA THR A 73 10.57 -17.71 10.69
C THR A 73 11.76 -18.65 10.55
N ALA A 74 12.97 -18.06 10.46
CA ALA A 74 14.20 -18.81 10.32
C ALA A 74 14.23 -19.90 11.40
N ALA A 75 14.29 -21.15 10.98
CA ALA A 75 14.39 -22.28 11.89
C ALA A 75 15.61 -22.07 12.82
N PRO A 76 15.47 -22.26 14.15
CA PRO A 76 16.59 -22.11 15.06
C PRO A 76 17.68 -23.14 14.71
N LYS A 77 18.87 -22.63 14.39
CA LYS A 77 20.07 -23.43 14.11
C LYS A 77 20.34 -24.36 15.32
N PRO A 78 20.56 -25.67 15.12
CA PRO A 78 20.82 -26.57 16.23
C PRO A 78 22.15 -26.20 16.92
N PRO A 79 22.26 -26.35 18.24
CA PRO A 79 23.46 -25.98 18.98
C PRO A 79 24.63 -26.85 18.54
N ALA A 80 25.77 -26.19 18.32
CA ALA A 80 27.03 -26.86 18.02
C ALA A 80 27.43 -27.77 19.20
N LYS A 81 27.60 -29.06 18.93
CA LYS A 81 28.21 -30.01 19.87
C LYS A 81 29.65 -29.55 20.15
N ARG A 82 29.98 -29.38 21.43
CA ARG A 82 31.36 -29.43 21.96
C ARG A 82 31.62 -30.83 22.49
#